data_AF-A0A3B1CTA8-F1
#
_entry.id   AF-A0A3B1CTA8-F1
#
_cell.length_a   1.000
_cell.length_b   1.000
_cell.length_c   1.000
_cell.angle_alpha   90.00
_cell.angle_beta   90.00
_cell.angle_gamma   90.00
#
_symmetry.space_group_name_H-M   'P 1'
#
loop_
_entity.id
_entity.type
_entity.pdbx_description
1 polymer ?
#
loop_
_entity_poly.entity_id
_entity_poly.type
_entity_poly.pdbx_seq_one_letter_code
_entity_poly.pdbx_strand_id
1 'polypeptide(L)'
;YEFVPGAILSISGPPLAKLTIEYKYRSMAGRDRVYKKTVVTGQSGKVDVTLPYSSERPDIGQTSRYQIEGIGVSTSLFVPENSVMTGRTLHIDLPSG
;
A
#
# COMPACT_ATOMS: atom_id res chain seq x y z
N TYR A 1 16.19 3.65 9.57
CA TYR A 1 15.56 2.82 8.53
C TYR A 1 15.77 1.38 8.92
N GLU A 2 14.72 0.56 8.86
CA GLU A 2 14.77 -0.87 9.13
C GLU A 2 14.59 -1.60 7.79
N PHE A 3 15.33 -2.68 7.58
CA PHE A 3 15.12 -3.53 6.41
C PHE A 3 14.07 -4.58 6.75
N VAL A 4 12.96 -4.56 6.03
CA VAL A 4 11.85 -5.51 6.16
C VAL A 4 11.51 -6.10 4.79
N PRO A 5 11.02 -7.35 4.71
CA PRO A 5 10.54 -7.91 3.45
C PRO A 5 9.44 -7.06 2.80
N GLY A 6 8.55 -6.50 3.61
CA GLY A 6 7.41 -5.68 3.18
C GLY A 6 6.24 -6.53 2.70
N ALA A 7 5.01 -6.10 2.99
CA ALA A 7 3.81 -6.84 2.57
C ALA A 7 3.68 -6.74 1.05
N ILE A 8 3.29 -7.82 0.38
CA ILE A 8 3.09 -7.82 -1.07
C ILE A 8 1.62 -7.48 -1.33
N LEU A 9 1.34 -6.29 -1.85
CA LEU A 9 0.00 -5.94 -2.33
C LEU A 9 -0.17 -6.43 -3.76
N SER A 10 -1.00 -7.45 -3.96
CA SER A 10 -1.42 -7.93 -5.27
C SER A 10 -2.76 -7.28 -5.63
N ILE A 11 -2.76 -6.50 -6.71
CA ILE A 11 -3.90 -5.74 -7.19
C ILE A 11 -4.41 -6.38 -8.48
N SER A 12 -5.71 -6.69 -8.54
CA SER A 12 -6.41 -6.97 -9.79
C SER A 12 -7.37 -5.82 -10.11
N GLY A 13 -7.48 -5.41 -11.37
CA GLY A 13 -8.35 -4.32 -11.81
C GLY A 13 -8.30 -4.09 -13.32
N PRO A 14 -8.79 -2.94 -13.80
CA PRO A 14 -8.74 -2.61 -15.22
C PRO A 14 -7.29 -2.67 -15.77
N PRO A 15 -7.06 -3.24 -16.98
CA PRO A 15 -5.76 -3.25 -17.62
C PRO A 15 -5.18 -1.84 -17.81
N LEU A 16 -3.86 -1.70 -17.63
CA LEU A 16 -3.12 -0.45 -17.83
C LEU A 16 -3.63 0.72 -16.97
N ALA A 17 -4.35 0.44 -15.89
CA ALA A 17 -4.82 1.42 -14.94
C ALA A 17 -3.63 1.99 -14.15
N LYS A 18 -3.54 3.33 -14.10
CA LYS A 18 -2.58 4.05 -13.27
C LYS A 18 -3.14 4.23 -11.87
N LEU A 19 -2.43 3.71 -10.87
CA LEU A 19 -2.80 3.78 -9.47
C LEU A 19 -1.75 4.54 -8.67
N THR A 20 -2.21 5.32 -7.70
CA THR A 20 -1.37 5.98 -6.69
C THR A 20 -1.65 5.36 -5.34
N ILE A 21 -0.60 4.91 -4.67
CA ILE A 21 -0.63 4.32 -3.34
C ILE A 21 0.02 5.32 -2.39
N GLU A 22 -0.74 5.80 -1.41
CA GLU A 22 -0.28 6.75 -0.41
C GLU A 22 -0.39 6.20 1.01
N TYR A 23 0.58 6.54 1.85
CA TYR A 23 0.58 6.22 3.27
C TYR A 23 1.14 7.37 4.08
N LYS A 24 0.34 7.88 5.01
CA LYS A 24 0.73 8.97 5.90
C LYS A 24 1.31 8.38 7.18
N TYR A 25 2.42 8.92 7.67
CA TYR A 25 3.01 8.48 8.93
C TYR A 25 3.66 9.63 9.66
N ARG A 26 3.77 9.48 10.98
CA ARG A 26 4.53 10.41 11.80
C ARG A 26 5.91 9.83 12.03
N SER A 27 6.94 10.57 11.60
CA SER A 27 8.32 10.19 11.86
C SER A 27 8.66 10.27 13.36
N MET A 28 9.73 9.59 13.79
CA MET A 28 10.25 9.66 15.17
C MET A 28 10.58 11.09 15.62
N ALA A 29 10.88 11.99 14.69
CA ALA A 29 11.08 13.42 14.96
C ALA A 29 9.76 14.21 15.11
N GLY A 30 8.62 13.53 15.17
CA GLY A 30 7.29 14.13 15.34
C GLY A 30 6.72 14.82 14.11
N ARG A 31 7.33 14.69 12.93
CA ARG A 31 6.87 15.32 11.67
C ARG A 31 6.02 14.36 10.84
N ASP A 32 4.96 14.89 10.26
CA ASP A 32 4.12 14.15 9.30
C ASP A 32 4.86 13.97 7.96
N ARG A 33 4.74 12.78 7.39
CA ARG A 33 5.36 12.36 6.14
C ARG A 33 4.36 11.57 5.32
N VAL A 34 4.59 11.57 4.01
CA VAL A 34 3.81 10.77 3.06
C VAL A 34 4.77 9.88 2.28
N TYR A 35 4.53 8.58 2.35
CA TYR A 35 5.02 7.63 1.36
C TYR A 35 4.05 7.63 0.18
N LYS A 36 4.56 7.76 -1.04
CA LYS A 36 3.77 7.78 -2.26
C LYS A 36 4.45 6.92 -3.31
N LYS A 37 3.68 6.04 -3.95
CA LYS A 37 4.14 5.19 -5.05
C LYS A 37 3.08 5.15 -6.14
N THR A 38 3.50 5.33 -7.38
CA THR A 38 2.64 5.17 -8.54
C THR A 38 2.97 3.85 -9.22
N VAL A 39 1.94 3.09 -9.57
CA VAL A 39 2.05 1.82 -10.30
C VAL A 39 1.05 1.78 -11.44
N VAL A 40 1.30 0.92 -12.41
CA VAL A 40 0.40 0.69 -13.54
C VAL A 40 0.08 -0.80 -13.55
N THR A 41 -1.20 -1.17 -13.62
CA THR A 41 -1.58 -2.58 -13.78
C THR A 41 -1.08 -3.11 -15.12
N GLY A 42 -0.68 -4.38 -15.16
CA GLY A 42 -0.27 -5.02 -16.40
C GLY A 42 -1.41 -5.15 -17.41
N GLN A 43 -1.10 -5.68 -18.60
CA GLN A 43 -2.12 -5.97 -19.63
C GLN A 43 -3.20 -6.95 -19.15
N SER A 44 -2.87 -7.83 -18.20
CA SER A 44 -3.82 -8.74 -17.57
C SER A 44 -4.64 -8.11 -16.44
N GLY A 45 -4.48 -6.80 -16.20
CA GLY A 45 -5.12 -6.11 -15.08
C GLY A 45 -4.48 -6.36 -13.72
N LYS A 46 -3.29 -6.98 -13.66
CA LYS A 46 -2.63 -7.36 -12.40
C LYS A 46 -1.32 -6.61 -12.15
N VAL A 47 -1.02 -6.30 -10.89
CA VAL A 47 0.29 -5.79 -10.46
C VAL A 47 0.56 -6.15 -9.00
N ASP A 48 1.81 -6.48 -8.69
CA ASP A 48 2.28 -6.72 -7.33
C ASP A 48 3.18 -5.57 -6.87
N VAL A 49 2.98 -5.12 -5.62
CA VAL A 49 3.68 -3.98 -5.05
C VAL A 49 4.09 -4.26 -3.61
N THR A 50 5.37 -4.13 -3.30
CA THR A 50 5.83 -4.19 -1.90
C THR A 50 5.45 -2.93 -1.12
N LEU A 51 4.83 -3.11 0.03
CA LEU A 51 4.43 -2.09 1.00
C LEU A 51 5.31 -2.21 2.26
N PRO A 52 6.15 -1.21 2.55
CA PRO A 52 7.15 -1.31 3.62
C PRO A 52 6.65 -0.91 5.01
N TYR A 53 5.47 -0.27 5.13
CA TYR A 53 4.95 0.22 6.41
C TYR A 53 3.71 -0.58 6.81
N SER A 54 3.53 -0.79 8.10
CA SER A 54 2.31 -1.38 8.64
C SER A 54 1.38 -0.31 9.19
N SER A 55 0.14 -0.71 9.49
CA SER A 55 -0.87 0.12 10.12
C SER A 55 -1.00 -0.17 11.63
N GLU A 56 -0.10 -0.98 12.20
CA GLU A 56 -0.20 -1.56 13.55
C GLU A 56 0.98 -1.19 14.47
N ARG A 57 1.66 -0.07 14.17
CA ARG A 57 2.87 0.36 14.88
C ARG A 57 2.68 1.76 15.49
N PRO A 58 1.82 1.90 16.51
CA PRO A 58 1.59 3.18 17.19
C PRO A 58 2.83 3.68 17.94
N ASP A 59 3.71 2.78 18.35
CA ASP A 59 5.00 3.06 18.98
C ASP A 59 5.89 3.99 18.14
N ILE A 60 5.73 3.95 16.81
CA ILE A 60 6.53 4.73 15.86
C ILE A 60 5.67 5.54 14.87
N GLY A 61 4.40 5.80 15.21
CA GLY A 61 3.52 6.68 14.43
C GLY A 61 3.07 6.12 13.08
N GLN A 62 3.04 4.79 12.94
CA GLN A 62 2.60 4.05 11.75
C GLN A 62 1.24 3.38 12.03
N THR A 63 0.17 4.17 11.95
CA THR A 63 -1.21 3.74 12.24
C THR A 63 -2.20 4.03 11.12
N SER A 64 -1.75 4.69 10.05
CA SER A 64 -2.62 5.04 8.93
C SER A 64 -3.01 3.80 8.12
N ARG A 65 -4.07 3.94 7.31
CA ARG A 65 -4.35 3.02 6.21
C ARG A 65 -3.68 3.51 4.94
N TYR A 66 -3.26 2.59 4.08
CA TYR A 66 -2.88 2.92 2.72
C TYR A 66 -4.11 3.39 1.95
N GLN A 67 -3.97 4.47 1.19
CA GLN A 67 -4.96 4.93 0.22
C GLN A 67 -4.51 4.52 -1.17
N ILE A 68 -5.37 3.88 -1.95
CA ILE A 68 -5.11 3.45 -3.32
C ILE A 68 -6.13 4.14 -4.21
N GLU A 69 -5.63 4.99 -5.11
CA GLU A 69 -6.44 5.87 -5.94
C GLU A 69 -6.11 5.70 -7.42
N GLY A 70 -7.14 5.73 -8.26
CA GLY A 70 -7.05 5.67 -9.72
C GLY A 70 -8.28 6.30 -10.36
N ILE A 71 -8.37 6.26 -11.68
CA ILE A 71 -9.55 6.75 -12.39
C ILE A 71 -10.76 5.90 -11.98
N GLY A 72 -11.76 6.54 -11.35
CA GLY A 72 -12.98 5.87 -10.89
C GLY A 72 -12.80 4.94 -9.68
N VAL A 73 -11.61 4.91 -9.07
CA VAL A 73 -11.29 3.99 -7.96
C VAL A 73 -10.67 4.75 -6.80
N SER A 74 -11.20 4.55 -5.60
CA SER A 74 -10.59 4.96 -4.34
C SER A 74 -10.91 3.91 -3.28
N THR A 75 -9.87 3.33 -2.69
CA THR A 75 -10.01 2.33 -1.63
C THR A 75 -8.92 2.46 -0.57
N SER A 76 -9.17 1.91 0.62
CA SER A 76 -8.23 1.94 1.72
C SER A 76 -7.86 0.54 2.22
N LEU A 77 -6.56 0.30 2.40
CA LEU A 77 -6.02 -0.98 2.86
C LEU A 77 -5.35 -0.82 4.22
N PHE A 78 -5.71 -1.70 5.14
CA PHE A 78 -4.97 -1.90 6.38
C PHE A 78 -3.91 -2.96 6.17
N VAL A 79 -2.68 -2.66 6.57
CA VAL A 79 -1.55 -3.58 6.42
C VAL A 79 -1.09 -4.03 7.80
N PRO A 80 -1.35 -5.29 8.20
CA PRO A 80 -0.88 -5.79 9.48
C PRO A 80 0.65 -5.84 9.57
N GLU A 81 1.20 -5.65 10.77
CA GLU A 81 2.66 -5.70 10.98
C GLU A 81 3.23 -7.05 10.56
N ASN A 82 2.55 -8.14 10.93
CA ASN A 82 2.98 -9.49 10.57
C ASN A 82 3.13 -9.66 9.05
N SER A 83 2.27 -9.02 8.25
CA SER A 83 2.38 -9.09 6.78
C SER A 83 3.63 -8.41 6.25
N VAL A 84 4.03 -7.29 6.86
CA VAL A 84 5.28 -6.58 6.52
C VAL A 84 6.50 -7.39 6.90
N MET A 85 6.49 -7.99 8.09
CA MET A 85 7.62 -8.76 8.63
C MET A 85 7.84 -10.09 7.90
N THR A 86 6.79 -10.69 7.34
CA THR A 86 6.85 -12.01 6.69
C THR A 86 6.78 -11.97 5.17
N GLY A 87 6.57 -10.80 4.56
CA GLY A 87 6.39 -10.71 3.12
C GLY A 87 5.04 -11.25 2.63
N ARG A 88 4.02 -11.26 3.50
CA ARG A 88 2.72 -11.88 3.18
C ARG A 88 2.01 -11.10 2.08
N THR A 89 1.39 -11.85 1.16
CA THR A 89 0.54 -11.27 0.13
C THR A 89 -0.83 -10.84 0.68
N LEU A 90 -1.22 -9.62 0.34
CA LEU A 90 -2.54 -9.03 0.55
C LEU A 90 -3.16 -8.81 -0.83
N HIS A 91 -4.43 -9.19 -0.99
CA HIS A 91 -5.13 -9.09 -2.26
C HIS A 91 -6.17 -7.98 -2.21
N ILE A 92 -6.25 -7.20 -3.29
CA ILE A 92 -7.37 -6.29 -3.54
C ILE A 92 -7.85 -6.48 -4.97
N ASP A 93 -9.16 -6.49 -5.13
CA ASP A 93 -9.82 -6.44 -6.42
C ASP A 93 -10.48 -5.07 -6.56
N LEU A 94 -10.03 -4.30 -7.55
CA LEU A 94 -10.58 -3.01 -7.88
C LEU A 94 -11.77 -3.21 -8.83
N PRO A 95 -12.87 -2.48 -8.64
CA PRO A 95 -14.02 -2.60 -9.52
C PRO A 95 -13.64 -2.25 -10.97
N SER A 96 -14.14 -3.05 -11.90
CA SER A 96 -14.15 -2.71 -13.31
C SER A 96 -15.14 -1.56 -13.50
N GLY A 97 -14.65 -0.39 -13.90
CA GLY A 97 -15.51 0.74 -14.28
C GLY A 97 -16.38 0.44 -15.48
#